data_AF-A0AAU3D5K2-F1
#
_entry.id   AF-A0AAU3D5K2-F1
#
_cell.length_a   1.000
_cell.length_b   1.000
_cell.length_c   1.000
_cell.angle_alpha   90.00
_cell.angle_beta   90.00
_cell.angle_gamma   90.00
#
_symmetry.space_group_name_H-M   'P 1'
#
loop_
_entity.id
_entity.type
_entity.pdbx_description
1 polymer ?
#
loop_
_entity_poly.entity_id
_entity_poly.type
_entity_poly.pdbx_seq_one_letter_code
_entity_poly.pdbx_strand_id
1 'polypeptide(L)'
;MNTSDGWRPRRVPEARGRAGAPRTPIDYAKVGRSSVRRRARGMTHSEALAALEEAELQAHLDRRDEAASDDGGRRAAELAEWQRVVQLLAATGGPYDPDADAVVQEELAEDRRREEAEQQRRQEQQRVADRAEELARLGGAGRLDRSVPSQAGDEAARDLLDENRDYRAPKVDAWLARALADHSGHYADPAARAAAVGLLPVPVRARAALLAALARTGAPVDGDLEFVGRLAQADPDATNALAAWLETAPAVKGGPA
;
A
#
# COMPACT_ATOMS: atom_id res chain seq x y z
N MET A 1 46.70 -42.73 -27.87
CA MET A 1 46.31 -41.31 -27.69
C MET A 1 44.82 -41.22 -28.02
N ASN A 2 43.98 -41.12 -26.98
CA ASN A 2 42.53 -41.23 -27.10
C ASN A 2 41.88 -39.92 -26.63
N THR A 3 40.78 -39.59 -27.29
CA THR A 3 39.98 -38.36 -27.27
C THR A 3 39.54 -37.87 -25.89
N SER A 4 39.66 -36.57 -25.62
CA SER A 4 38.93 -35.88 -24.55
C SER A 4 37.93 -34.94 -25.19
N ASP A 5 36.71 -35.45 -25.38
CA ASP A 5 35.55 -34.65 -25.76
C ASP A 5 35.08 -33.84 -24.55
N GLY A 6 35.02 -32.52 -24.74
CA GLY A 6 34.71 -31.55 -23.71
C GLY A 6 33.24 -31.62 -23.28
N TRP A 7 33.00 -32.07 -22.05
CA TRP A 7 31.74 -31.85 -21.36
C TRP A 7 31.52 -30.35 -21.13
N ARG A 8 30.59 -29.73 -21.87
CA ARG A 8 30.02 -28.42 -21.51
C ARG A 8 28.64 -28.62 -20.90
N PRO A 9 28.40 -28.23 -19.64
CA PRO A 9 27.06 -28.25 -19.07
C PRO A 9 26.17 -27.24 -19.80
N ARG A 10 25.01 -27.73 -20.23
CA ARG A 10 23.93 -26.93 -20.84
C ARG A 10 23.45 -25.93 -19.78
N ARG A 11 23.66 -24.62 -20.00
CA ARG A 11 23.10 -23.58 -19.15
C ARG A 11 21.58 -23.64 -19.24
N VAL A 12 20.95 -24.07 -18.16
CA VAL A 12 19.52 -23.85 -17.91
C VAL A 12 19.34 -22.34 -17.75
N PRO A 13 18.37 -21.70 -18.44
CA PRO A 13 18.05 -20.31 -18.17
C PRO A 13 17.56 -20.22 -16.73
N GLU A 14 18.23 -19.42 -15.90
CA GLU A 14 17.72 -19.03 -14.60
C GLU A 14 16.32 -18.46 -14.79
N ALA A 15 15.32 -19.19 -14.30
CA ALA A 15 14.00 -18.66 -14.12
C ALA A 15 14.13 -17.45 -13.20
N ARG A 16 14.10 -16.24 -13.77
CA ARG A 16 13.86 -15.01 -13.05
C ARG A 16 12.67 -15.28 -12.15
N GLY A 17 12.94 -15.37 -10.85
CA GLY A 17 11.95 -15.51 -9.81
C GLY A 17 11.05 -14.29 -9.85
N ARG A 18 9.99 -14.37 -10.65
CA ARG A 18 8.80 -13.57 -10.44
C ARG A 18 8.25 -14.11 -9.14
N ALA A 19 8.63 -13.48 -8.03
CA ALA A 19 8.00 -13.76 -6.74
C ALA A 19 6.51 -13.57 -6.99
N GLY A 20 5.77 -14.68 -7.07
CA GLY A 20 4.33 -14.64 -7.17
C GLY A 20 3.85 -13.82 -5.99
N ALA A 21 2.91 -12.92 -6.22
CA ALA A 21 2.29 -12.14 -5.14
C ALA A 21 2.00 -13.09 -3.96
N PRO A 22 2.35 -12.70 -2.72
CA PRO A 22 2.17 -13.57 -1.57
C PRO A 22 0.73 -14.06 -1.57
N ARG A 23 0.54 -15.37 -1.70
CA ARG A 23 -0.78 -15.98 -1.62
C ARG A 23 -1.31 -15.66 -0.23
N THR A 24 -2.53 -15.15 -0.15
CA THR A 24 -3.23 -14.99 1.11
C THR A 24 -3.17 -16.33 1.85
N PRO A 25 -2.62 -16.38 3.08
CA PRO A 25 -2.61 -17.61 3.86
C PRO A 25 -4.02 -18.18 3.97
N ILE A 26 -4.16 -19.48 3.77
CA ILE A 26 -5.45 -20.16 3.88
C ILE A 26 -5.87 -20.15 5.36
N ASP A 27 -7.05 -19.60 5.66
CA ASP A 27 -7.67 -19.70 6.99
C ASP A 27 -8.33 -21.08 7.14
N TYR A 28 -7.53 -22.05 7.61
CA TYR A 28 -7.97 -23.43 7.80
C TYR A 28 -9.11 -23.57 8.83
N ALA A 29 -9.16 -22.70 9.85
CA ALA A 29 -10.25 -22.68 10.81
C ALA A 29 -11.58 -22.28 10.15
N LYS A 30 -11.56 -21.24 9.31
CA LYS A 30 -12.73 -20.82 8.53
C LYS A 30 -13.19 -21.88 7.52
N VAL A 31 -12.25 -22.56 6.85
CA VAL A 31 -12.54 -23.70 5.98
C VAL A 31 -13.26 -24.80 6.75
N GLY A 32 -12.80 -25.10 7.97
CA GLY A 32 -13.43 -26.05 8.88
C GLY A 32 -14.87 -25.67 9.22
N ARG A 33 -15.10 -24.47 9.76
CA ARG A 33 -16.45 -23.99 10.09
C ARG A 33 -17.38 -24.04 8.87
N SER A 34 -16.90 -23.60 7.71
CA SER A 34 -17.66 -23.63 6.45
C SER A 34 -18.03 -25.04 5.99
N SER A 35 -17.15 -26.02 6.22
CA SER A 35 -17.42 -27.44 5.96
C SER A 35 -18.58 -27.95 6.82
N VAL A 36 -18.56 -27.64 8.12
CA VAL A 36 -19.61 -28.00 9.07
C VAL A 36 -20.95 -27.39 8.67
N ARG A 37 -20.99 -26.07 8.46
CA ARG A 37 -22.23 -25.36 8.07
C ARG A 37 -22.86 -25.94 6.79
N ARG A 38 -22.04 -26.35 5.83
CA ARG A 38 -22.49 -27.00 4.59
C ARG A 38 -23.10 -28.37 4.85
N ARG A 39 -22.48 -29.18 5.72
CA ARG A 39 -22.98 -30.50 6.12
C ARG A 39 -24.26 -30.40 6.95
N ALA A 40 -24.31 -29.43 7.87
CA ALA A 40 -25.43 -29.23 8.77
C ALA A 40 -26.69 -28.70 8.09
N ARG A 41 -26.60 -28.13 6.88
CA ARG A 41 -27.73 -27.47 6.20
C ARG A 41 -28.92 -28.44 6.08
N GLY A 42 -30.06 -28.03 6.65
CA GLY A 42 -31.29 -28.82 6.68
C GLY A 42 -31.40 -29.82 7.85
N MET A 43 -30.34 -30.02 8.64
CA MET A 43 -30.36 -30.95 9.78
C MET A 43 -31.21 -30.41 10.93
N THR A 44 -31.94 -31.31 11.56
CA THR A 44 -32.61 -31.11 12.86
C THR A 44 -31.61 -31.20 14.02
N HIS A 45 -32.03 -30.79 15.22
CA HIS A 45 -31.19 -30.86 16.42
C HIS A 45 -30.63 -32.27 16.69
N SER A 46 -31.46 -33.31 16.57
CA SER A 46 -31.03 -34.70 16.80
C SER A 46 -30.01 -35.20 15.77
N GLU A 47 -30.16 -34.80 14.51
CA GLU A 47 -29.21 -35.17 13.45
C GLU A 47 -27.88 -34.45 13.65
N ALA A 48 -27.90 -33.16 13.98
CA ALA A 48 -26.70 -32.39 14.27
C ALA A 48 -25.98 -32.90 15.52
N LEU A 49 -26.71 -33.36 16.55
CA LEU A 49 -26.12 -33.94 17.76
C LEU A 49 -25.40 -35.26 17.45
N ALA A 50 -26.03 -36.15 16.67
CA ALA A 50 -25.39 -37.40 16.24
C ALA A 50 -24.12 -37.13 15.40
N ALA A 51 -24.17 -36.13 14.51
CA ALA A 51 -23.00 -35.73 13.71
C ALA A 51 -21.86 -35.12 14.55
N LEU A 52 -22.19 -34.40 15.64
CA LEU A 52 -21.20 -33.91 16.60
C LEU A 52 -20.53 -35.06 17.34
N GLU A 53 -21.30 -36.03 17.84
CA GLU A 53 -20.77 -37.22 18.53
C GLU A 53 -19.83 -38.02 17.62
N GLU A 54 -20.20 -38.19 16.34
CA GLU A 54 -19.34 -38.81 15.33
C GLU A 54 -18.05 -38.02 15.10
N ALA A 55 -18.14 -36.69 14.99
CA ALA A 55 -16.97 -35.83 14.82
C ALA A 55 -16.02 -35.87 16.03
N GLU A 56 -16.56 -35.92 17.26
CA GLU A 56 -15.78 -36.06 18.49
C GLU A 56 -15.09 -37.43 18.57
N LEU A 57 -15.78 -38.51 18.19
CA LEU A 57 -15.20 -39.84 18.09
C LEU A 57 -14.06 -39.87 17.06
N GLN A 58 -14.28 -39.31 15.87
CA GLN A 58 -13.23 -39.23 14.84
C GLN A 58 -12.03 -38.42 15.33
N ALA A 59 -12.25 -37.29 16.00
CA ALA A 59 -11.17 -36.49 16.58
C ALA A 59 -10.40 -37.24 17.68
N HIS A 60 -11.08 -38.10 18.45
CA HIS A 60 -10.43 -38.96 19.43
C HIS A 60 -9.53 -40.02 18.77
N LEU A 61 -10.00 -40.63 17.68
CA LEU A 61 -9.23 -41.60 16.91
C LEU A 61 -8.00 -40.95 16.25
N ASP A 62 -8.19 -39.81 15.59
CA ASP A 62 -7.12 -39.08 14.89
C ASP A 62 -6.02 -38.59 15.86
N ARG A 63 -6.36 -38.28 17.13
CA ARG A 63 -5.37 -37.87 18.14
C ARG A 63 -4.35 -38.97 18.47
N ARG A 64 -4.70 -40.23 18.20
CA ARG A 64 -3.80 -41.38 18.40
C ARG A 64 -2.72 -41.47 17.32
N ASP A 65 -2.89 -40.76 16.20
CA ASP A 65 -1.96 -40.74 15.06
C ASP A 65 -1.20 -39.40 15.00
N GLU A 66 0.09 -39.39 15.37
CA GLU A 66 0.93 -38.18 15.46
C GLU A 66 1.05 -37.39 14.15
N ALA A 67 0.90 -38.04 12.98
CA ALA A 67 0.94 -37.41 11.67
C ALA A 67 -0.25 -36.48 11.39
N ALA A 68 -1.29 -36.51 12.24
CA ALA A 68 -2.52 -35.76 12.07
C ALA A 68 -2.52 -34.39 12.78
N SER A 69 -1.48 -34.03 13.53
CA SER A 69 -1.51 -32.86 14.44
C SER A 69 -1.39 -31.48 13.78
N ASP A 70 -0.94 -31.37 12.52
CA ASP A 70 -0.78 -30.07 11.85
C ASP A 70 -1.89 -29.84 10.80
N ASP A 71 -3.09 -29.51 11.27
CA ASP A 71 -4.24 -29.20 10.41
C ASP A 71 -4.55 -27.68 10.34
N GLY A 72 -3.64 -26.85 10.84
CA GLY A 72 -3.82 -25.39 10.91
C GLY A 72 -4.98 -24.95 11.81
N GLY A 73 -5.40 -25.78 12.78
CA GLY A 73 -6.51 -25.49 13.70
C GLY A 73 -7.89 -25.80 13.12
N ARG A 74 -7.96 -26.46 11.95
CA ARG A 74 -9.21 -26.77 11.25
C ARG A 74 -10.15 -27.62 12.08
N ARG A 75 -9.71 -28.77 12.60
CA ARG A 75 -10.55 -29.71 13.36
C ARG A 75 -11.09 -29.10 14.63
N ALA A 76 -10.27 -28.33 15.35
CA ALA A 76 -10.73 -27.61 16.53
C ALA A 76 -11.88 -26.65 16.17
N ALA A 77 -11.77 -25.94 15.04
CA ALA A 77 -12.84 -25.08 14.55
C ALA A 77 -14.07 -25.86 14.06
N GLU A 78 -13.89 -27.03 13.44
CA GLU A 78 -15.01 -27.91 13.04
C GLU A 78 -15.81 -28.39 14.26
N LEU A 79 -15.14 -28.89 15.31
CA LEU A 79 -15.83 -29.34 16.54
C LEU A 79 -16.57 -28.20 17.23
N ALA A 80 -15.91 -27.04 17.38
CA ALA A 80 -16.54 -25.86 17.98
C ALA A 80 -17.77 -25.40 17.19
N GLU A 81 -17.71 -25.45 15.86
CA GLU A 81 -18.84 -25.09 15.01
C GLU A 81 -20.00 -26.09 15.11
N TRP A 82 -19.72 -27.40 15.17
CA TRP A 82 -20.75 -28.41 15.40
C TRP A 82 -21.47 -28.17 16.73
N GLN A 83 -20.72 -27.93 17.80
CA GLN A 83 -21.29 -27.61 19.12
C GLN A 83 -22.20 -26.37 19.06
N ARG A 84 -21.77 -25.32 18.36
CA ARG A 84 -22.59 -24.10 18.16
C ARG A 84 -23.88 -24.38 17.40
N VAL A 85 -23.81 -25.15 16.31
CA VAL A 85 -24.99 -25.51 15.50
C VAL A 85 -25.97 -26.33 16.33
N VAL A 86 -25.50 -27.32 17.09
CA VAL A 86 -26.36 -28.11 18.01
C VAL A 86 -27.08 -27.22 19.01
N GLN A 87 -26.36 -26.29 19.64
CA GLN A 87 -26.93 -25.33 20.60
C GLN A 87 -27.96 -24.39 19.94
N LEU A 88 -27.67 -23.89 18.74
CA LEU A 88 -28.57 -23.05 17.97
C LEU A 88 -29.87 -23.80 17.63
N LEU A 89 -29.78 -25.05 17.20
CA LEU A 89 -30.95 -25.87 16.86
C LEU A 89 -31.78 -26.24 18.09
N ALA A 90 -31.14 -26.44 19.24
CA ALA A 90 -31.84 -26.63 20.50
C ALA A 90 -32.71 -25.42 20.87
N ALA A 91 -32.22 -24.21 20.56
CA ALA A 91 -32.93 -22.96 20.85
C ALA A 91 -34.03 -22.61 19.84
N THR A 92 -33.85 -22.97 18.56
CA THR A 92 -34.74 -22.54 17.46
C THR A 92 -35.79 -23.58 17.07
N GLY A 93 -35.52 -24.88 17.29
CA GLY A 93 -36.47 -25.98 17.03
C GLY A 93 -36.75 -26.29 15.55
N GLY A 94 -36.19 -25.51 14.61
CA GLY A 94 -36.27 -25.75 13.16
C GLY A 94 -35.01 -26.42 12.60
N PRO A 95 -35.02 -26.81 11.32
CA PRO A 95 -33.82 -27.29 10.64
C PRO A 95 -32.79 -26.17 10.49
N TYR A 96 -31.50 -26.53 10.43
CA TYR A 96 -30.42 -25.55 10.30
C TYR A 96 -30.44 -24.87 8.93
N ASP A 97 -30.56 -23.54 8.94
CA ASP A 97 -30.39 -22.70 7.78
C ASP A 97 -29.22 -21.72 7.99
N PRO A 98 -28.06 -21.92 7.32
CA PRO A 98 -26.93 -21.01 7.45
C PRO A 98 -27.22 -19.61 6.90
N ASP A 99 -28.24 -19.45 6.05
CA ASP A 99 -28.60 -18.14 5.49
C ASP A 99 -29.38 -17.29 6.52
N ALA A 100 -30.01 -17.94 7.51
CA ALA A 100 -30.66 -17.29 8.65
C ALA A 100 -29.75 -17.15 9.89
N ASP A 101 -28.55 -17.73 9.86
CA ASP A 101 -27.64 -17.75 11.00
C ASP A 101 -26.87 -16.43 11.14
N ALA A 102 -27.11 -15.71 12.23
CA ALA A 102 -26.49 -14.41 12.50
C ALA A 102 -24.95 -14.45 12.51
N VAL A 103 -24.34 -15.53 13.01
CA VAL A 103 -22.87 -15.66 13.04
C VAL A 103 -22.31 -15.80 11.63
N VAL A 104 -23.01 -16.53 10.76
CA VAL A 104 -22.63 -16.68 9.34
C VAL A 104 -22.78 -15.34 8.61
N GLN A 105 -23.87 -14.62 8.86
CA GLN A 105 -24.12 -13.32 8.22
C GLN A 105 -23.10 -12.26 8.64
N GLU A 106 -22.69 -12.24 9.91
CA GLU A 106 -21.65 -11.34 10.40
C GLU A 106 -20.29 -11.65 9.78
N GLU A 107 -19.90 -12.93 9.72
CA GLU A 107 -18.65 -13.36 9.08
C GLU A 107 -18.60 -12.93 7.59
N LEU A 108 -19.70 -13.12 6.85
CA LEU A 108 -19.81 -12.67 5.45
C LEU A 108 -19.77 -11.14 5.31
N ALA A 109 -20.34 -10.40 6.26
CA ALA A 109 -20.27 -8.94 6.26
C ALA A 109 -18.86 -8.42 6.58
N GLU A 110 -18.11 -9.11 7.43
CA GLU A 110 -16.68 -8.84 7.64
C GLU A 110 -15.86 -9.11 6.40
N ASP A 111 -16.08 -10.24 5.73
CA ASP A 111 -15.37 -10.57 4.48
C ASP A 111 -15.60 -9.51 3.40
N ARG A 112 -16.86 -9.10 3.18
CA ARG A 112 -17.17 -8.02 2.23
C ARG A 112 -16.44 -6.73 2.57
N ARG A 113 -16.43 -6.32 3.84
CA ARG A 113 -15.69 -5.12 4.28
C ARG A 113 -14.18 -5.25 4.04
N ARG A 114 -13.60 -6.43 4.25
CA ARG A 114 -12.18 -6.70 3.96
C ARG A 114 -11.90 -6.64 2.47
N GLU A 115 -12.74 -7.27 1.65
CA GLU A 115 -12.63 -7.25 0.19
C GLU A 115 -12.77 -5.84 -0.38
N GLU A 116 -13.74 -5.06 0.10
CA GLU A 116 -13.93 -3.65 -0.27
C GLU A 116 -12.71 -2.81 0.11
N ALA A 117 -12.17 -2.98 1.33
CA ALA A 117 -10.95 -2.29 1.77
C ALA A 117 -9.71 -2.69 0.94
N GLU A 118 -9.60 -3.96 0.53
CA GLU A 118 -8.56 -4.41 -0.39
C GLU A 118 -8.73 -3.83 -1.79
N GLN A 119 -9.95 -3.83 -2.32
CA GLN A 119 -10.26 -3.23 -3.61
C GLN A 119 -9.96 -1.74 -3.61
N GLN A 120 -10.34 -1.02 -2.55
CA GLN A 120 -10.03 0.39 -2.39
C GLN A 120 -8.51 0.61 -2.37
N ARG A 121 -7.75 -0.16 -1.57
CA ARG A 121 -6.27 -0.07 -1.56
C ARG A 121 -5.67 -0.33 -2.93
N ARG A 122 -6.18 -1.31 -3.70
CA ARG A 122 -5.71 -1.58 -5.07
C ARG A 122 -6.03 -0.42 -6.02
N GLN A 123 -7.21 0.17 -5.91
CA GLN A 123 -7.59 1.34 -6.70
C GLN A 123 -6.72 2.55 -6.36
N GLU A 124 -6.44 2.80 -5.08
CA GLU A 124 -5.54 3.87 -4.64
C GLU A 124 -4.11 3.65 -5.18
N GLN A 125 -3.58 2.43 -5.08
CA GLN A 125 -2.27 2.08 -5.65
C GLN A 125 -2.24 2.27 -7.17
N GLN A 126 -3.31 1.87 -7.89
CA GLN A 126 -3.40 2.07 -9.33
C GLN A 126 -3.43 3.56 -9.69
N ARG A 127 -4.20 4.38 -8.96
CA ARG A 127 -4.25 5.83 -9.17
C ARG A 127 -2.87 6.47 -8.98
N VAL A 128 -2.13 6.05 -7.95
CA VAL A 128 -0.76 6.52 -7.70
C VAL A 128 0.18 6.09 -8.83
N ALA A 129 0.07 4.84 -9.32
CA ALA A 129 0.88 4.35 -10.43
C ALA A 129 0.60 5.10 -11.74
N ASP A 130 -0.67 5.29 -12.09
CA ASP A 130 -1.09 6.04 -13.28
C ASP A 130 -0.57 7.48 -13.21
N ARG A 131 -0.65 8.09 -12.03
CA ARG A 131 -0.15 9.45 -11.80
C ARG A 131 1.38 9.52 -11.89
N ALA A 132 2.10 8.54 -11.35
CA ALA A 132 3.55 8.45 -11.48
C ALA A 132 3.98 8.33 -12.95
N GLU A 133 3.29 7.52 -13.75
CA GLU A 133 3.54 7.41 -15.18
C GLU A 133 3.27 8.74 -15.91
N GLU A 134 2.19 9.43 -15.57
CA GLU A 134 1.89 10.75 -16.12
C GLU A 134 3.00 11.77 -15.82
N LEU A 135 3.41 11.88 -14.55
CA LEU A 135 4.47 12.78 -14.12
C LEU A 135 5.80 12.44 -14.79
N ALA A 136 6.14 11.15 -14.89
CA ALA A 136 7.33 10.69 -15.62
C ALA A 136 7.26 11.08 -17.09
N ARG A 137 6.11 10.91 -17.76
CA ARG A 137 5.93 11.31 -19.16
C ARG A 137 6.09 12.81 -19.35
N LEU A 138 5.49 13.62 -18.48
CA LEU A 138 5.61 15.08 -18.52
C LEU A 138 7.05 15.54 -18.25
N GLY A 139 7.72 14.95 -17.25
CA GLY A 139 9.12 15.24 -16.94
C GLY A 139 10.08 14.81 -18.05
N GLY A 140 9.80 13.67 -18.69
CA GLY A 140 10.52 13.21 -19.88
C GLY A 140 10.42 14.18 -21.05
N ALA A 141 9.23 14.77 -21.25
CA ALA A 141 8.97 15.75 -22.30
C ALA A 141 9.38 17.19 -21.94
N GLY A 142 9.86 17.45 -20.71
CA GLY A 142 10.17 18.81 -20.24
C GLY A 142 8.94 19.69 -20.07
N ARG A 143 7.76 19.10 -19.83
CA ARG A 143 6.45 19.78 -19.73
C ARG A 143 5.94 19.93 -18.29
N LEU A 144 6.76 19.58 -17.29
CA LEU A 144 6.45 19.86 -15.88
C LEU A 144 6.77 21.33 -15.56
N ASP A 145 5.93 22.23 -16.07
CA ASP A 145 6.01 23.66 -15.82
C ASP A 145 4.84 24.14 -14.94
N ARG A 146 4.74 25.47 -14.73
CA ARG A 146 3.72 26.09 -13.87
C ARG A 146 2.28 25.87 -14.35
N SER A 147 2.07 25.46 -15.60
CA SER A 147 0.74 25.16 -16.13
C SER A 147 0.20 23.81 -15.66
N VAL A 148 1.06 22.92 -15.15
CA VAL A 148 0.66 21.63 -14.60
C VAL A 148 0.42 21.80 -13.10
N PRO A 149 -0.85 21.79 -12.63
CA PRO A 149 -1.15 21.93 -11.21
C PRO A 149 -0.77 20.64 -10.45
N SER A 150 -0.26 20.82 -9.23
CA SER A 150 -0.11 19.69 -8.29
C SER A 150 -1.47 19.20 -7.82
N GLN A 151 -1.54 17.90 -7.54
CA GLN A 151 -2.70 17.15 -7.08
C GLN A 151 -2.35 16.41 -5.80
N ALA A 152 -3.37 16.09 -5.00
CA ALA A 152 -3.18 15.24 -3.82
C ALA A 152 -2.65 13.86 -4.24
N GLY A 153 -1.58 13.40 -3.59
CA GLY A 153 -0.96 12.10 -3.90
C GLY A 153 0.21 12.18 -4.88
N ASP A 154 0.57 13.37 -5.38
CA ASP A 154 1.77 13.55 -6.21
C ASP A 154 3.06 13.20 -5.47
N GLU A 155 3.08 13.34 -4.14
CA GLU A 155 4.19 12.88 -3.28
C GLU A 155 4.34 11.36 -3.35
N ALA A 156 3.25 10.62 -3.24
CA ALA A 156 3.26 9.16 -3.34
C ALA A 156 3.65 8.70 -4.76
N ALA A 157 3.20 9.42 -5.79
CA ALA A 157 3.60 9.17 -7.16
C ALA A 157 5.10 9.41 -7.37
N ARG A 158 5.64 10.48 -6.78
CA ARG A 158 7.08 10.76 -6.76
C ARG A 158 7.87 9.66 -6.04
N ASP A 159 7.39 9.21 -4.88
CA ASP A 159 8.08 8.16 -4.11
C ASP A 159 8.13 6.85 -4.89
N LEU A 160 7.04 6.49 -5.59
CA LEU A 160 7.03 5.34 -6.48
C LEU A 160 8.06 5.46 -7.62
N LEU A 161 8.30 6.66 -8.16
CA LEU A 161 9.34 6.88 -9.17
C LEU A 161 10.75 6.71 -8.57
N ASP A 162 10.97 7.21 -7.37
CA ASP A 162 12.23 7.11 -6.64
C ASP A 162 12.56 5.65 -6.25
N GLU A 163 11.58 4.91 -5.75
CA GLU A 163 11.69 3.47 -5.45
C GLU A 163 12.07 2.65 -6.70
N ASN A 164 11.47 3.00 -7.84
CA ASN A 164 11.79 2.38 -9.13
C ASN A 164 13.11 2.88 -9.73
N ARG A 165 13.79 3.82 -9.07
CA ARG A 165 15.01 4.49 -9.55
C ARG A 165 14.84 5.12 -10.93
N ASP A 166 13.65 5.66 -11.20
CA ASP A 166 13.37 6.36 -12.44
C ASP A 166 14.21 7.64 -12.47
N TYR A 167 15.02 7.80 -13.52
CA TYR A 167 15.89 8.94 -13.73
C TYR A 167 15.15 10.29 -13.83
N ARG A 168 13.81 10.26 -13.94
CA ARG A 168 12.94 11.43 -14.02
C ARG A 168 12.47 11.91 -12.65
N ALA A 169 12.66 11.15 -11.57
CA ALA A 169 12.29 11.57 -10.21
C ALA A 169 12.85 12.96 -9.83
N PRO A 170 14.12 13.33 -10.14
CA PRO A 170 14.64 14.67 -9.85
C PRO A 170 13.90 15.82 -10.57
N LYS A 171 13.29 15.54 -11.73
CA LYS A 171 12.47 16.55 -12.44
C LYS A 171 11.12 16.75 -11.75
N VAL A 172 10.54 15.68 -11.22
CA VAL A 172 9.32 15.74 -10.41
C VAL A 172 9.61 16.46 -9.09
N ASP A 173 10.75 16.18 -8.45
CA ASP A 173 11.23 16.90 -7.26
C ASP A 173 11.37 18.41 -7.49
N ALA A 174 11.93 18.79 -8.64
CA ALA A 174 12.05 20.19 -9.03
C ALA A 174 10.69 20.88 -9.17
N TRP A 175 9.74 20.19 -9.80
CA TRP A 175 8.38 20.68 -10.02
C TRP A 175 7.57 20.75 -8.71
N LEU A 176 7.64 19.73 -7.85
CA LEU A 176 7.00 19.73 -6.53
C LEU A 176 7.54 20.85 -5.64
N ALA A 177 8.86 21.05 -5.61
CA ALA A 177 9.46 22.14 -4.85
C ALA A 177 8.97 23.52 -5.33
N ARG A 178 8.80 23.69 -6.64
CA ARG A 178 8.23 24.91 -7.22
C ARG A 178 6.76 25.08 -6.84
N ALA A 179 5.96 24.02 -6.99
CA ALA A 179 4.54 24.08 -6.68
C ALA A 179 4.28 24.41 -5.20
N LEU A 180 5.10 23.84 -4.31
CA LEU A 180 5.08 24.13 -2.88
C LEU A 180 5.52 25.57 -2.58
N ALA A 181 6.56 26.07 -3.23
CA ALA A 181 7.02 27.46 -3.04
C ALA A 181 6.00 28.50 -3.54
N ASP A 182 5.37 28.22 -4.68
CA ASP A 182 4.38 29.10 -5.32
C ASP A 182 2.97 28.96 -4.69
N HIS A 183 2.80 28.08 -3.69
CA HIS A 183 1.50 27.71 -3.09
C HIS A 183 0.43 27.36 -4.14
N SER A 184 0.82 26.60 -5.17
CA SER A 184 -0.05 26.28 -6.32
C SER A 184 -0.64 24.87 -6.24
N GLY A 185 -1.73 24.63 -6.98
CA GLY A 185 -2.41 23.34 -7.00
C GLY A 185 -2.89 22.91 -5.61
N HIS A 186 -2.62 21.65 -5.26
CA HIS A 186 -2.94 21.10 -3.93
C HIS A 186 -2.27 21.88 -2.79
N TYR A 187 -1.11 22.49 -3.01
CA TYR A 187 -0.38 23.27 -1.99
C TYR A 187 -0.95 24.67 -1.76
N ALA A 188 -2.03 25.07 -2.43
CA ALA A 188 -2.78 26.26 -2.04
C ALA A 188 -3.39 26.10 -0.63
N ASP A 189 -3.74 24.87 -0.26
CA ASP A 189 -4.23 24.51 1.08
C ASP A 189 -3.09 24.52 2.12
N PRO A 190 -3.19 25.32 3.20
CA PRO A 190 -2.23 25.30 4.30
C PRO A 190 -2.05 23.92 4.95
N ALA A 191 -3.12 23.10 5.05
CA ALA A 191 -3.03 21.78 5.63
C ALA A 191 -2.19 20.84 4.77
N ALA A 192 -2.35 20.91 3.44
CA ALA A 192 -1.51 20.18 2.48
C ALA A 192 -0.02 20.57 2.61
N ARG A 193 0.28 21.87 2.75
CA ARG A 193 1.66 22.33 2.97
C ARG A 193 2.26 21.83 4.28
N ALA A 194 1.46 21.76 5.35
CA ALA A 194 1.91 21.19 6.62
C ALA A 194 2.17 19.68 6.50
N ALA A 195 1.30 18.94 5.83
CA ALA A 195 1.47 17.51 5.58
C ALA A 195 2.71 17.20 4.73
N ALA A 196 3.02 18.05 3.74
CA ALA A 196 4.19 17.91 2.87
C ALA A 196 5.52 17.82 3.63
N VAL A 197 5.60 18.34 4.86
CA VAL A 197 6.79 18.24 5.73
C VAL A 197 7.18 16.78 6.01
N GLY A 198 6.17 15.91 6.19
CA GLY A 198 6.37 14.48 6.47
C GLY A 198 6.37 13.58 5.22
N LEU A 199 5.97 14.12 4.07
CA LEU A 199 5.84 13.35 2.82
C LEU A 199 7.00 13.63 1.85
N LEU A 200 7.51 14.86 1.79
CA LEU A 200 8.54 15.23 0.83
C LEU A 200 9.97 15.03 1.39
N PRO A 201 10.91 14.58 0.54
CA PRO A 201 12.33 14.52 0.90
C PRO A 201 12.87 15.86 1.36
N VAL A 202 13.82 15.84 2.29
CA VAL A 202 14.45 17.04 2.85
C VAL A 202 14.99 17.98 1.74
N PRO A 203 15.68 17.50 0.69
CA PRO A 203 16.14 18.36 -0.40
C PRO A 203 15.01 19.09 -1.14
N VAL A 204 13.86 18.45 -1.34
CA VAL A 204 12.70 19.06 -2.03
C VAL A 204 12.15 20.22 -1.20
N ARG A 205 12.00 20.00 0.12
CA ARG A 205 11.51 21.01 1.05
C ARG A 205 12.47 22.19 1.19
N ALA A 206 13.77 21.91 1.29
CA ALA A 206 14.80 22.95 1.36
C ALA A 206 14.84 23.80 0.08
N ARG A 207 14.75 23.15 -1.09
CA ARG A 207 14.61 23.83 -2.38
C ARG A 207 13.37 24.73 -2.38
N ALA A 208 12.21 24.23 -1.96
CA ALA A 208 10.97 25.00 -1.92
C ALA A 208 11.08 26.25 -1.02
N ALA A 209 11.67 26.11 0.17
CA ALA A 209 11.89 27.21 1.09
C ALA A 209 12.77 28.31 0.46
N LEU A 210 13.89 27.92 -0.18
CA LEU A 210 14.78 28.86 -0.84
C LEU A 210 14.10 29.54 -2.05
N LEU A 211 13.32 28.80 -2.84
CA LEU A 211 12.54 29.37 -3.94
C LEU A 211 11.52 30.41 -3.46
N ALA A 212 10.81 30.13 -2.36
CA ALA A 212 9.84 31.05 -1.78
C ALA A 212 10.51 32.32 -1.23
N ALA A 213 11.65 32.17 -0.53
CA ALA A 213 12.41 33.30 -0.01
C ALA A 213 12.96 34.18 -1.13
N LEU A 214 13.50 33.59 -2.19
CA LEU A 214 13.98 34.32 -3.38
C LEU A 214 12.85 35.10 -4.06
N ALA A 215 11.67 34.50 -4.22
CA ALA A 215 10.53 35.18 -4.85
C ALA A 215 10.10 36.46 -4.10
N ARG A 216 10.24 36.48 -2.77
CA ARG A 216 9.92 37.67 -1.94
C ARG A 216 10.90 38.82 -2.10
N THR A 217 12.12 38.56 -2.57
CA THR A 217 13.12 39.61 -2.81
C THR A 217 12.76 40.53 -3.98
N GLY A 218 11.82 40.12 -4.85
CA GLY A 218 11.36 40.91 -6.00
C GLY A 218 12.37 41.01 -7.16
N ALA A 219 13.54 40.37 -7.04
CA ALA A 219 14.49 40.29 -8.14
C ALA A 219 13.91 39.38 -9.24
N PRO A 220 13.94 39.80 -10.53
CA PRO A 220 13.58 38.92 -11.63
C PRO A 220 14.59 37.79 -11.67
N VAL A 221 14.15 36.61 -11.25
CA VAL A 221 14.97 35.41 -11.36
C VAL A 221 14.78 34.86 -12.76
N ASP A 222 15.47 35.50 -13.72
CA ASP A 222 15.50 35.06 -15.11
C ASP A 222 16.45 33.85 -15.21
N GLY A 223 15.88 32.65 -15.27
CA GLY A 223 16.63 31.43 -15.56
C GLY A 223 16.16 30.20 -14.80
N ASP A 224 16.57 29.04 -15.31
CA ASP A 224 16.40 27.77 -14.64
C ASP A 224 17.26 27.76 -13.37
N LEU A 225 16.61 27.84 -12.20
CA LEU A 225 17.24 27.88 -10.88
C LEU A 225 17.83 26.51 -10.48
N GLU A 226 18.52 25.84 -11.42
CA GLU A 226 19.09 24.51 -11.21
C GLU A 226 20.11 24.50 -10.05
N PHE A 227 20.81 25.62 -9.81
CA PHE A 227 21.73 25.73 -8.69
C PHE A 227 21.05 25.57 -7.33
N VAL A 228 19.79 26.01 -7.19
CA VAL A 228 18.99 25.86 -5.95
C VAL A 228 18.76 24.37 -5.70
N GLY A 229 18.44 23.61 -6.75
CA GLY A 229 18.31 22.16 -6.67
C GLY A 229 19.62 21.48 -6.27
N ARG A 230 20.74 21.89 -6.86
CA ARG A 230 22.07 21.34 -6.51
C ARG A 230 22.47 21.66 -5.07
N LEU A 231 22.20 22.88 -4.61
CA LEU A 231 22.49 23.30 -3.23
C LEU A 231 21.65 22.51 -2.23
N ALA A 232 20.34 22.40 -2.48
CA ALA A 232 19.42 21.64 -1.63
C ALA A 232 19.76 20.16 -1.56
N GLN A 233 20.30 19.59 -2.65
CA GLN A 233 20.74 18.20 -2.68
C GLN A 233 22.06 17.99 -1.93
N ALA A 234 22.99 18.95 -2.02
CA ALA A 234 24.30 18.85 -1.38
C ALA A 234 24.25 19.12 0.12
N ASP A 235 23.48 20.14 0.53
CA ASP A 235 23.32 20.56 1.92
C ASP A 235 21.93 21.19 2.13
N PRO A 236 20.92 20.39 2.49
CA PRO A 236 19.58 20.89 2.76
C PRO A 236 19.53 21.85 3.95
N ASP A 237 20.39 21.68 4.95
CA ASP A 237 20.39 22.50 6.17
C ASP A 237 20.95 23.90 5.88
N ALA A 238 22.07 23.98 5.15
CA ALA A 238 22.61 25.26 4.67
C ALA A 238 21.62 25.96 3.72
N THR A 239 20.91 25.20 2.89
CA THR A 239 19.86 25.74 2.01
C THR A 239 18.72 26.37 2.81
N ASN A 240 18.24 25.69 3.85
CA ASN A 240 17.22 26.23 4.75
C ASN A 240 17.72 27.46 5.52
N ALA A 241 18.97 27.45 5.99
CA ALA A 241 19.58 28.59 6.66
C ALA A 241 19.67 29.81 5.73
N LEU A 242 20.04 29.60 4.46
CA LEU A 242 20.06 30.65 3.44
C LEU A 242 18.65 31.20 3.17
N ALA A 243 17.65 30.33 3.06
CA ALA A 243 16.26 30.75 2.91
C ALA A 243 15.81 31.62 4.10
N ALA A 244 16.08 31.19 5.33
CA ALA A 244 15.75 31.95 6.54
C ALA A 244 16.47 33.30 6.59
N TRP A 245 17.74 33.35 6.18
CA TRP A 245 18.48 34.61 6.08
C TRP A 245 17.83 35.56 5.08
N LEU A 246 17.47 35.09 3.88
CA LEU A 246 16.79 35.90 2.86
C LEU A 246 15.43 36.44 3.33
N GLU A 247 14.69 35.68 4.14
CA GLU A 247 13.42 36.12 4.72
C GLU A 247 13.58 37.29 5.71
N THR A 248 14.75 37.42 6.33
CA THR A 248 15.06 38.50 7.28
C THR A 248 15.88 39.64 6.65
N ALA A 249 16.40 39.42 5.44
CA ALA A 249 17.15 40.43 4.73
C ALA A 249 16.20 41.58 4.34
N PRO A 250 16.56 42.85 4.63
CA PRO A 250 15.75 43.97 4.21
C PRO A 250 15.66 43.94 2.69
N ALA A 251 14.42 43.95 2.15
CA ALA A 251 14.22 44.11 0.71
C ALA A 251 15.05 45.32 0.28
N VAL A 252 16.00 45.10 -0.63
CA VAL A 252 16.76 46.20 -1.25
C VAL A 252 15.75 46.96 -2.09
N LYS A 253 15.03 47.89 -1.45
CA LYS A 253 14.26 48.91 -2.15
C LYS A 253 15.28 49.63 -3.02
N GLY A 254 15.03 49.64 -4.32
CA GLY A 254 15.79 50.41 -5.27
C GLY A 254 16.08 51.80 -4.69
N GLY A 255 17.35 52.10 -4.50
CA GLY A 255 17.80 53.46 -4.28
C GLY A 255 17.54 54.23 -5.58
N PRO A 256 16.83 55.37 -5.53
CA PRO A 256 16.66 56.24 -6.69
C PRO A 256 17.94 57.05 -6.90
N ALA A 257 18.50 56.98 -8.11
CA ALA A 257 19.12 58.10 -8.84
C ALA A 257 19.47 57.61 -10.25
#